data_AF-A0A2V5JAV7-F1
#
_entry.id   AF-A0A2V5JAV7-F1
#
_cell.length_a   1.000
_cell.length_b   1.000
_cell.length_c   1.000
_cell.angle_alpha   90.00
_cell.angle_beta   90.00
_cell.angle_gamma   90.00
#
_symmetry.space_group_name_H-M   'P 1'
#
loop_
_entity.id
_entity.type
_entity.pdbx_description
1 polymer ?
#
loop_
_entity_poly.entity_id
_entity_poly.type
_entity_poly.pdbx_seq_one_letter_code
_entity_poly.pdbx_strand_id
1 'polypeptide(L)'
;MASRVFSGPLIALRLAPLVSSTCSLWFAWDQNLFLRTFVHPANRAASDRSLPTYFRTFFRSGVTWVLVLLGFSLATAGMNIVTDRASLAQRQSLRWYVAGAALTAGHTLYAPVVAPIVRAISEDHSKGHSTRDLERWLWWNFLRMVTVDLGAWVCFGVGAIQTLN
;
A
#
# COMPACT_ATOMS: atom_id res chain seq x y z
N MET A 1 -2.25 -1.16 39.93
CA MET A 1 -2.67 -2.05 38.81
C MET A 1 -3.16 -1.31 37.56
N ALA A 2 -3.17 0.03 37.52
CA ALA A 2 -3.60 0.81 36.34
C ALA A 2 -2.61 0.83 35.16
N SER A 3 -1.35 0.38 35.33
CA SER A 3 -0.31 0.52 34.30
C SER A 3 -0.54 -0.33 33.05
N ARG A 4 -1.10 -1.55 33.18
CA ARG A 4 -1.27 -2.48 32.04
C ARG A 4 -2.31 -2.00 31.03
N VAL A 5 -3.34 -1.29 31.48
CA VAL A 5 -4.43 -0.78 30.61
C VAL A 5 -3.97 0.42 29.77
N PHE A 6 -3.01 1.22 30.23
CA PHE A 6 -2.44 2.31 29.43
C PHE A 6 -1.33 1.83 28.48
N SER A 7 -0.59 0.76 28.84
CA SER A 7 0.42 0.17 27.97
C SER A 7 -0.18 -0.48 26.72
N GLY A 8 -1.31 -1.20 26.83
CA GLY A 8 -1.94 -1.90 25.71
C GLY A 8 -2.31 -0.98 24.52
N PRO A 9 -3.11 0.09 24.74
CA PRO A 9 -3.49 1.05 23.71
C PRO A 9 -2.30 1.78 23.10
N LEU A 10 -1.29 2.13 23.92
CA LEU A 10 -0.09 2.79 23.41
C LEU A 10 0.74 1.84 22.51
N ILE A 11 0.93 0.58 22.93
CA ILE A 11 1.59 -0.45 22.11
C ILE A 11 0.81 -0.67 20.81
N ALA A 12 -0.52 -0.77 20.88
CA ALA A 12 -1.37 -0.89 19.70
C ALA A 12 -1.19 0.30 18.75
N LEU A 13 -1.16 1.53 19.28
CA LEU A 13 -0.87 2.73 18.49
C LEU A 13 0.53 2.67 17.86
N ARG A 14 1.57 2.23 18.59
CA ARG A 14 2.95 2.10 18.05
C ARG A 14 3.03 1.12 16.90
N LEU A 15 2.29 0.01 16.98
CA LEU A 15 2.29 -1.05 15.98
C LEU A 15 1.31 -0.80 14.82
N ALA A 16 0.29 0.03 15.00
CA ALA A 16 -0.75 0.25 14.01
C ALA A 16 -0.23 0.65 12.60
N PRO A 17 0.76 1.55 12.45
CA PRO A 17 1.34 1.86 11.13
C PRO A 17 2.05 0.67 10.49
N LEU A 18 2.72 -0.17 11.30
CA LEU A 18 3.37 -1.39 10.81
C LEU A 18 2.35 -2.43 10.34
N VAL A 19 1.29 -2.66 11.11
CA VAL A 19 0.24 -3.62 10.75
C VAL A 19 -0.49 -3.18 9.47
N SER A 20 -0.91 -1.92 9.40
CA SER A 20 -1.62 -1.40 8.23
C SER A 20 -0.74 -1.31 6.97
N SER A 21 0.54 -0.94 7.10
CA SER A 21 1.49 -1.02 5.98
C SER A 21 1.78 -2.46 5.55
N THR A 22 1.79 -3.43 6.47
CA THR A 22 1.87 -4.86 6.14
C THR A 22 0.68 -5.29 5.28
N CYS A 23 -0.54 -4.91 5.66
CA CYS A 23 -1.74 -5.17 4.86
C CYS A 23 -1.66 -4.52 3.47
N SER A 24 -1.18 -3.28 3.36
CA SER A 24 -1.01 -2.59 2.07
C SER A 24 0.03 -3.28 1.18
N LEU A 25 1.17 -3.66 1.76
CA LEU A 25 2.24 -4.36 1.06
C LEU A 25 1.77 -5.74 0.56
N TRP A 26 1.07 -6.48 1.41
CA TRP A 26 0.48 -7.77 1.05
C TRP A 26 -0.56 -7.63 -0.06
N PHE A 27 -1.44 -6.63 0.04
CA PHE A 27 -2.44 -6.36 -1.00
C PHE A 27 -1.79 -6.03 -2.36
N ALA A 28 -0.71 -5.23 -2.36
CA ALA A 28 0.05 -4.94 -3.57
C ALA A 28 0.73 -6.18 -4.18
N TRP A 29 1.23 -7.09 -3.32
CA TRP A 29 1.80 -8.36 -3.73
C TRP A 29 0.73 -9.27 -4.34
N ASP A 30 -0.41 -9.43 -3.68
CA ASP A 30 -1.53 -10.24 -4.17
C ASP A 30 -2.03 -9.72 -5.53
N GLN A 31 -2.15 -8.40 -5.69
CA GLN A 31 -2.47 -7.81 -7.00
C GLN A 31 -1.45 -8.21 -8.08
N ASN A 32 -0.15 -8.20 -7.77
CA ASN A 32 0.85 -8.68 -8.74
C ASN A 32 0.70 -10.18 -9.02
N LEU A 33 0.54 -11.00 -7.98
CA LEU A 33 0.47 -12.45 -8.09
C LEU A 33 -0.75 -12.89 -8.91
N PHE A 34 -1.94 -12.42 -8.53
CA PHE A 34 -3.18 -12.81 -9.18
C PHE A 34 -3.30 -12.20 -10.57
N LEU A 35 -3.00 -10.91 -10.74
CA LEU A 35 -3.22 -10.27 -12.03
C LEU A 35 -2.21 -10.71 -13.10
N ARG A 36 -1.03 -11.21 -12.71
CA ARG A 36 -0.08 -11.84 -13.64
C ARG A 36 -0.66 -13.05 -14.37
N THR A 37 -1.65 -13.74 -13.79
CA THR A 37 -2.29 -14.89 -14.45
C THR A 37 -3.02 -14.50 -15.73
N PHE A 38 -3.57 -13.28 -15.83
CA PHE A 38 -4.25 -12.78 -17.03
C PHE A 38 -3.29 -12.52 -18.20
N VAL A 39 -2.02 -12.21 -17.93
CA VAL A 39 -1.02 -11.93 -18.98
C VAL A 39 -0.23 -13.19 -19.41
N HIS A 40 -0.48 -14.32 -18.76
CA HIS A 40 0.12 -15.60 -19.15
C HIS A 40 -0.31 -15.98 -20.57
N PRO A 41 0.60 -16.45 -21.46
CA PRO A 41 0.29 -16.72 -22.87
C PRO A 41 -0.94 -17.61 -23.07
N ALA A 42 -1.12 -18.63 -22.23
CA ALA A 42 -2.28 -19.53 -22.28
C ALA A 42 -3.63 -18.83 -22.01
N ASN A 43 -3.62 -17.71 -21.28
CA ASN A 43 -4.83 -17.02 -20.83
C ASN A 43 -5.11 -15.74 -21.61
N ARG A 44 -4.15 -15.20 -22.38
CA ARG A 44 -4.25 -13.85 -22.97
C ARG A 44 -5.52 -13.62 -23.78
N ALA A 45 -5.82 -14.51 -24.74
CA ALA A 45 -6.97 -14.36 -25.62
C ALA A 45 -8.33 -14.40 -24.88
N ALA A 46 -8.41 -15.12 -23.76
CA ALA A 46 -9.59 -15.10 -22.90
C ALA A 46 -9.61 -13.85 -22.01
N SER A 47 -8.44 -13.49 -21.48
CA SER A 47 -8.25 -12.36 -20.57
C SER A 47 -8.52 -11.02 -21.24
N ASP A 48 -8.08 -10.83 -22.48
CA ASP A 48 -8.35 -9.61 -23.27
C ASP A 48 -9.85 -9.32 -23.38
N ARG A 49 -10.68 -10.36 -23.43
CA ARG A 49 -12.15 -10.22 -23.47
C ARG A 49 -12.76 -9.89 -22.11
N SER A 50 -12.21 -10.42 -21.01
CA SER A 50 -12.78 -10.26 -19.67
C SER A 50 -12.21 -9.08 -18.87
N LEU A 51 -10.97 -8.66 -19.15
CA LEU A 51 -10.23 -7.67 -18.37
C LEU A 51 -10.95 -6.32 -18.22
N PRO A 52 -11.57 -5.75 -19.27
CA PRO A 52 -12.27 -4.47 -19.11
C PRO A 52 -13.40 -4.54 -18.08
N THR A 53 -14.21 -5.60 -18.12
CA THR A 53 -15.29 -5.81 -17.15
C THR A 53 -14.74 -6.10 -15.77
N TYR A 54 -13.68 -6.90 -15.67
CA TYR A 54 -13.00 -7.18 -14.39
C TYR A 54 -12.48 -5.90 -13.74
N PHE A 55 -11.78 -5.04 -14.49
CA PHE A 55 -11.25 -3.78 -13.95
C PHE A 55 -12.36 -2.80 -13.56
N ARG A 56 -13.45 -2.72 -14.31
CA ARG A 56 -14.61 -1.88 -13.92
C ARG A 56 -15.24 -2.31 -12.59
N THR A 57 -15.28 -3.61 -12.29
CA THR A 57 -15.92 -4.12 -11.05
C THR A 57 -14.95 -4.21 -9.88
N PHE A 58 -13.77 -4.77 -10.08
CA PHE A 58 -12.78 -4.99 -9.02
C PHE A 58 -12.04 -3.72 -8.64
N PHE A 59 -11.60 -2.92 -9.61
CA PHE A 59 -10.63 -1.85 -9.34
C PHE A 59 -11.21 -0.76 -8.44
N ARG A 60 -12.50 -0.44 -8.58
CA ARG A 60 -13.17 0.53 -7.70
C ARG A 60 -13.12 0.11 -6.23
N SER A 61 -13.41 -1.17 -5.95
CA SER A 61 -13.31 -1.72 -4.59
C SER A 61 -11.87 -1.78 -4.10
N GLY A 62 -10.93 -2.11 -4.99
CA GLY A 62 -9.50 -2.13 -4.69
C GLY A 62 -8.96 -0.76 -4.27
N VAL A 63 -9.33 0.31 -4.98
CA VAL A 63 -8.93 1.69 -4.63
C VAL A 63 -9.44 2.08 -3.24
N THR A 64 -10.67 1.74 -2.89
CA THR A 64 -11.21 2.01 -1.55
C THR A 64 -10.34 1.39 -0.46
N TRP A 65 -9.97 0.12 -0.60
CA TRP A 65 -9.12 -0.55 0.38
C TRP A 65 -7.71 0.06 0.46
N VAL A 66 -7.11 0.44 -0.68
CA VAL A 66 -5.82 1.15 -0.69
C VAL A 66 -5.92 2.46 0.10
N LEU A 67 -6.94 3.29 -0.16
CA LEU A 67 -7.11 4.56 0.53
C LEU A 67 -7.35 4.38 2.03
N VAL A 68 -8.11 3.35 2.44
CA VAL A 68 -8.32 3.02 3.86
C VAL A 68 -7.01 2.65 4.53
N LEU A 69 -6.21 1.76 3.93
CA LEU A 69 -4.95 1.29 4.50
C LEU A 69 -3.90 2.39 4.58
N LEU A 70 -3.75 3.20 3.53
CA LEU A 70 -2.84 4.35 3.53
C LEU A 70 -3.29 5.42 4.53
N GLY A 71 -4.58 5.76 4.54
CA GLY A 71 -5.16 6.72 5.48
C GLY A 71 -4.97 6.29 6.93
N PHE A 72 -5.20 5.02 7.24
CA PHE A 72 -5.00 4.47 8.58
C PHE A 72 -3.52 4.47 8.99
N SER A 73 -2.61 4.12 8.08
CA SER A 73 -1.15 4.17 8.30
C SER A 73 -0.70 5.60 8.62
N LEU A 74 -1.14 6.59 7.81
CA LEU A 74 -0.82 8.00 7.99
C LEU A 74 -1.40 8.57 9.30
N ALA A 75 -2.68 8.28 9.57
CA ALA A 75 -3.35 8.76 10.77
C ALA A 75 -2.68 8.23 12.04
N THR A 76 -2.38 6.92 12.09
CA THR A 76 -1.75 6.31 13.26
C THR A 76 -0.28 6.71 13.41
N ALA A 77 0.47 6.88 12.32
CA ALA A 77 1.82 7.44 12.37
C ALA A 77 1.80 8.90 12.87
N GLY A 78 0.85 9.72 12.39
CA GLY A 78 0.64 11.09 12.85
C GLY A 78 0.31 11.14 14.34
N MET A 79 -0.61 10.30 14.80
CA MET A 79 -0.95 10.19 16.22
C MET A 79 0.26 9.79 17.06
N ASN A 80 1.09 8.84 16.61
CA ASN A 80 2.34 8.48 17.29
C ASN A 80 3.27 9.69 17.47
N ILE A 81 3.43 10.49 16.42
CA ILE A 81 4.32 11.64 16.37
C ILE A 81 3.81 12.79 17.24
N VAL A 82 2.51 13.07 17.20
CA VAL A 82 1.91 14.22 17.92
C VAL A 82 1.76 13.94 19.41
N THR A 83 1.38 12.72 19.79
CA THR A 83 1.07 12.40 21.20
C THR A 83 2.30 12.17 22.07
N ASP A 84 3.42 11.69 21.51
CA ASP A 84 4.59 11.31 22.30
C ASP A 84 5.91 11.53 21.55
N ARG A 85 6.04 12.72 20.96
CA ARG A 85 7.22 13.13 20.18
C ARG A 85 8.53 13.02 20.94
N ALA A 86 8.54 13.43 22.21
CA ALA A 86 9.75 13.49 23.03
C ALA A 86 10.31 12.09 23.30
N SER A 87 9.46 11.14 23.67
CA SER A 87 9.84 9.73 23.85
C SER A 87 10.36 9.12 22.55
N LEU A 88 9.67 9.35 21.43
CA LEU A 88 10.11 8.87 20.12
C LEU A 88 11.47 9.45 19.71
N ALA A 89 11.75 10.71 20.05
CA ALA A 89 13.05 11.34 19.80
C ALA A 89 14.15 10.73 20.68
N GLN A 90 13.88 10.54 21.97
CA GLN A 90 14.81 9.88 22.90
C GLN A 90 15.14 8.45 22.44
N ARG A 91 14.14 7.71 21.96
CA ARG A 91 14.29 6.35 21.40
C ARG A 91 14.81 6.30 19.97
N GLN A 92 15.15 7.44 19.36
CA GLN A 92 15.62 7.54 17.98
C GLN A 92 14.65 7.00 16.91
N SER A 93 13.39 6.76 17.28
CA SER A 93 12.34 6.19 16.43
C SER A 93 11.52 7.24 15.68
N LEU A 94 11.55 8.50 16.11
CA LEU A 94 10.80 9.60 15.49
C LEU A 94 11.06 9.72 13.97
N ARG A 95 12.33 9.68 13.55
CA ARG A 95 12.72 9.77 12.14
C ARG A 95 12.14 8.64 11.30
N TRP A 96 11.99 7.45 11.88
CA TRP A 96 11.48 6.27 11.20
C TRP A 96 9.96 6.36 11.01
N TYR A 97 9.21 6.83 12.00
CA TYR A 97 7.79 7.12 11.83
C TYR A 97 7.54 8.22 10.79
N VAL A 98 8.36 9.28 10.78
CA VAL A 98 8.25 10.36 9.79
C VAL A 98 8.58 9.86 8.39
N ALA A 99 9.67 9.12 8.22
CA ALA A 99 10.05 8.54 6.93
C ALA A 99 9.00 7.55 6.41
N GLY A 100 8.48 6.68 7.29
CA GLY A 100 7.41 5.75 6.95
C GLY A 100 6.16 6.48 6.46
N ALA A 101 5.72 7.52 7.19
CA ALA A 101 4.58 8.34 6.79
C ALA A 101 4.82 9.05 5.45
N ALA A 102 6.02 9.59 5.23
CA ALA A 102 6.37 10.25 3.97
C ALA A 102 6.33 9.26 2.78
N LEU A 103 6.84 8.04 2.96
CA LEU A 103 6.81 6.99 1.93
C LEU A 103 5.37 6.50 1.68
N THR A 104 4.56 6.32 2.73
CA THR A 104 3.13 6.02 2.59
C THR A 104 2.40 7.10 1.80
N ALA A 105 2.64 8.38 2.06
CA ALA A 105 2.08 9.47 1.26
C ALA A 105 2.62 9.44 -0.19
N GLY A 106 3.89 9.09 -0.37
CA GLY A 106 4.57 8.91 -1.65
C GLY A 106 3.90 7.87 -2.57
N HIS A 107 3.12 6.93 -2.03
CA HIS A 107 2.27 6.04 -2.83
C HIS A 107 1.41 6.82 -3.85
N THR A 108 0.87 7.97 -3.45
CA THR A 108 -0.01 8.78 -4.30
C THR A 108 0.70 9.38 -5.51
N LEU A 109 2.04 9.49 -5.49
CA LEU A 109 2.82 10.01 -6.62
C LEU A 109 2.76 9.10 -7.85
N TYR A 110 2.38 7.83 -7.68
CA TYR A 110 2.18 6.90 -8.79
C TYR A 110 0.82 7.05 -9.48
N ALA A 111 -0.15 7.74 -8.85
CA ALA A 111 -1.51 7.87 -9.38
C ALA A 111 -1.60 8.53 -10.78
N PRO A 112 -0.84 9.61 -11.08
CA PRO A 112 -0.86 10.23 -12.42
C PRO A 112 -0.43 9.29 -13.54
N VAL A 113 0.39 8.29 -13.23
CA VAL A 113 0.87 7.30 -14.20
C VAL A 113 -0.07 6.09 -14.26
N VAL A 114 -0.57 5.62 -13.12
CA VAL A 114 -1.38 4.40 -13.01
C VAL A 114 -2.82 4.63 -13.45
N ALA A 115 -3.43 5.77 -13.10
CA ALA A 115 -4.85 6.04 -13.38
C ALA A 115 -5.19 6.01 -14.89
N PRO A 116 -4.38 6.59 -15.80
CA PRO A 116 -4.61 6.45 -17.24
C PRO A 116 -4.56 5.00 -17.74
N ILE A 117 -3.67 4.17 -17.17
CA ILE A 117 -3.53 2.75 -17.57
C ILE A 117 -4.77 1.97 -17.13
N VAL A 118 -5.24 2.19 -15.91
CA VAL A 118 -6.49 1.60 -15.40
C VAL A 118 -7.66 1.95 -16.29
N ARG A 119 -7.74 3.22 -16.73
CA ARG A 119 -8.77 3.67 -17.65
C ARG A 119 -8.66 2.96 -19.00
N ALA A 120 -7.46 2.84 -19.55
CA ALA A 120 -7.21 2.13 -20.81
C ALA A 120 -7.68 0.66 -20.75
N ILE A 121 -7.40 -0.04 -19.65
CA ILE A 121 -7.90 -1.41 -19.43
C ILE A 121 -9.43 -1.41 -19.31
N SER A 122 -10.00 -0.53 -18.48
CA SER A 122 -11.43 -0.50 -18.17
C SER A 122 -12.32 -0.14 -19.37
N GLU A 123 -11.81 0.70 -20.26
CA GLU A 123 -12.48 1.19 -21.46
C GLU A 123 -12.04 0.42 -22.73
N ASP A 124 -11.19 -0.60 -22.60
CA ASP A 124 -10.60 -1.37 -23.71
C ASP A 124 -10.00 -0.49 -24.83
N HIS A 125 -9.21 0.52 -24.45
CA HIS A 125 -8.57 1.45 -25.42
C HIS A 125 -7.67 0.74 -26.42
N SER A 126 -7.07 -0.38 -26.00
CA SER A 126 -6.22 -1.22 -26.83
C SER A 126 -7.00 -2.18 -27.74
N LYS A 127 -8.35 -2.11 -27.78
CA LYS A 127 -9.24 -2.83 -28.70
C LYS A 127 -9.00 -4.34 -28.74
N GLY A 128 -9.20 -5.01 -27.61
CA GLY A 128 -8.98 -6.45 -27.50
C GLY A 128 -7.52 -6.85 -27.21
N HIS A 129 -6.69 -5.88 -26.79
CA HIS A 129 -5.32 -6.11 -26.31
C HIS A 129 -5.10 -5.53 -24.90
N SER A 130 -6.15 -5.54 -24.07
CA SER A 130 -6.13 -5.05 -22.68
C SER A 130 -5.07 -5.72 -21.79
N THR A 131 -4.61 -6.93 -22.12
CA THR A 131 -3.49 -7.59 -21.43
C THR A 131 -2.17 -6.82 -21.55
N ARG A 132 -1.93 -6.08 -22.65
CA ARG A 132 -0.75 -5.22 -22.82
C ARG A 132 -0.76 -4.04 -21.84
N ASP A 133 -1.93 -3.42 -21.65
CA ASP A 133 -2.10 -2.36 -20.67
C ASP A 133 -1.95 -2.90 -19.24
N LEU A 134 -2.42 -4.12 -18.99
CA LEU A 134 -2.23 -4.81 -17.72
C LEU A 134 -0.74 -5.11 -17.42
N GLU A 135 0.05 -5.54 -18.41
CA GLU A 135 1.50 -5.72 -18.22
C GLU A 135 2.17 -4.42 -17.77
N ARG A 136 1.80 -3.30 -18.40
CA ARG A 136 2.29 -1.98 -18.01
C ARG A 136 1.84 -1.63 -16.59
N TRP A 137 0.59 -1.90 -16.24
CA TRP A 137 0.07 -1.68 -14.89
C TRP A 137 0.83 -2.51 -13.84
N LEU A 138 1.07 -3.80 -14.11
CA LEU A 138 1.82 -4.72 -13.25
C LEU A 138 3.23 -4.21 -12.95
N TRP A 139 3.91 -3.67 -13.97
CA TRP A 139 5.23 -3.07 -13.78
C TRP A 139 5.20 -1.89 -12.80
N TRP A 140 4.28 -0.95 -12.99
CA TRP A 140 4.13 0.20 -12.10
C TRP A 140 3.68 -0.19 -10.69
N ASN A 141 2.77 -1.15 -10.58
CA ASN A 141 2.31 -1.69 -9.31
C ASN A 141 3.47 -2.34 -8.53
N PHE A 142 4.31 -3.14 -9.21
CA PHE A 142 5.50 -3.73 -8.62
C PHE A 142 6.52 -2.67 -8.21
N LEU A 143 6.81 -1.69 -9.07
CA LEU A 143 7.77 -0.62 -8.77
C LEU A 143 7.34 0.19 -7.54
N ARG A 144 6.07 0.60 -7.47
CA ARG A 144 5.50 1.27 -6.30
C ARG A 144 5.61 0.40 -5.04
N MET A 145 5.26 -0.88 -5.15
CA MET A 145 5.32 -1.83 -4.05
C MET A 145 6.74 -1.92 -3.46
N VAL A 146 7.77 -2.09 -4.29
CA VAL A 146 9.15 -2.27 -3.79
C VAL A 146 9.81 -0.97 -3.33
N THR A 147 9.37 0.18 -3.84
CA THR A 147 9.97 1.48 -3.48
C THR A 147 9.31 2.10 -2.25
N VAL A 148 8.02 2.41 -2.33
CA VAL A 148 7.33 3.20 -1.31
C VAL A 148 6.58 2.34 -0.30
N ASP A 149 5.93 1.25 -0.73
CA ASP A 149 5.16 0.41 0.19
C ASP A 149 6.10 -0.42 1.09
N LEU A 150 7.10 -1.08 0.50
CA LEU A 150 8.13 -1.81 1.23
C LEU A 150 9.01 -0.86 2.08
N GLY A 151 9.38 0.30 1.52
CA GLY A 151 10.15 1.29 2.26
C GLY A 151 9.40 1.80 3.49
N ALA A 152 8.10 2.08 3.37
CA ALA A 152 7.26 2.48 4.50
C ALA A 152 7.18 1.36 5.55
N TRP A 153 6.96 0.12 5.12
CA TRP A 153 6.92 -1.04 6.00
C TRP A 153 8.21 -1.22 6.80
N VAL A 154 9.39 -1.13 6.15
CA VAL A 154 10.69 -1.18 6.82
C VAL A 154 10.82 -0.05 7.83
N CYS A 155 10.49 1.18 7.46
CA CYS A 155 10.57 2.34 8.35
C CYS A 155 9.67 2.16 9.59
N PHE A 156 8.42 1.73 9.42
CA PHE A 156 7.54 1.47 10.56
C PHE A 156 8.00 0.28 11.41
N GLY A 157 8.58 -0.75 10.79
CA GLY A 157 9.17 -1.89 11.51
C GLY A 157 10.30 -1.46 12.42
N VAL A 158 11.28 -0.71 11.89
CA VAL A 158 12.40 -0.18 12.66
C VAL A 158 11.91 0.79 13.73
N GLY A 159 10.99 1.68 13.41
CA GLY A 159 10.38 2.63 14.35
C GLY A 159 9.68 1.93 15.51
N ALA A 160 8.90 0.88 15.23
CA ALA A 160 8.22 0.08 16.24
C ALA A 160 9.21 -0.66 17.15
N ILE A 161 10.22 -1.34 16.58
CA ILE A 161 11.25 -2.06 17.34
C ILE A 161 11.99 -1.10 18.27
N GLN A 162 12.44 0.05 17.76
CA GLN A 162 13.15 1.06 18.57
C GLN A 162 12.26 1.68 19.65
N THR A 163 10.95 1.76 19.41
CA THR A 163 10.02 2.34 20.39
C THR A 163 9.65 1.33 21.47
N LEU A 164 9.70 0.03 21.22
CA LEU A 164 9.22 -1.00 22.13
C LEU A 164 10.33 -1.73 22.91
N ASN A 165 11.58 -1.60 22.47
CA ASN A 165 12.77 -2.04 23.21
C ASN A 165 13.28 -0.94 24.15
#